data_AF-A0A9W6MDW0-F1
#
_entry.id   AF-A0A9W6MDW0-F1
#
_cell.length_a   1.000
_cell.length_b   1.000
_cell.length_c   1.000
_cell.angle_alpha   90.00
_cell.angle_beta   90.00
_cell.angle_gamma   90.00
#
_symmetry.space_group_name_H-M   'P 1'
#
loop_
_entity.id
_entity.type
_entity.pdbx_description
1 polymer ?
#
loop_
_entity_poly.entity_id
_entity_poly.type
_entity_poly.pdbx_seq_one_letter_code
_entity_poly.pdbx_strand_id
1 'polypeptide(L)'
;MAESAELLRQAEGKELLADRFEGYVQNLETVFERIRVDTPVDGPVWTGSAARRFESDAVQRRSDLTRLVEQCREAAGNLRRTASRLREQADFSRTPL
;
A
#
# COMPACT_ATOMS: atom_id res chain seq x y z
N MET A 1 27.34 22.31 1.62
CA MET A 1 26.47 22.16 2.81
C MET A 1 24.98 22.25 2.48
N ALA A 2 24.51 23.24 1.70
CA ALA A 2 23.07 23.38 1.35
C ALA A 2 22.50 22.19 0.53
N GLU A 3 23.29 21.61 -0.37
CA GLU A 3 22.89 20.48 -1.21
C GLU A 3 22.62 19.20 -0.40
N SER A 4 23.51 18.86 0.54
CA SER A 4 23.33 17.73 1.45
C SER A 4 22.06 17.87 2.31
N ALA A 5 21.77 19.08 2.80
CA ALA A 5 20.56 19.33 3.57
C ALA A 5 19.28 19.16 2.74
N GLU A 6 19.32 19.58 1.47
CA GLU A 6 18.21 19.39 0.53
C GLU A 6 17.97 17.91 0.20
N LEU A 7 19.03 17.13 -0.01
CA LEU A 7 18.93 15.68 -0.23
C LEU A 7 18.32 14.95 0.98
N LEU A 8 18.71 15.31 2.20
CA LEU A 8 18.14 14.76 3.42
C LEU A 8 16.65 15.10 3.57
N ARG A 9 16.27 16.35 3.29
CA ARG A 9 14.87 16.79 3.31
C ARG A 9 14.01 16.02 2.29
N GLN A 10 14.55 15.76 1.10
CA GLN A 10 13.87 14.93 0.10
C GLN A 10 13.74 13.48 0.57
N ALA A 11 14.78 12.91 1.19
CA ALA A 11 14.72 11.57 1.75
C ALA A 11 13.62 11.44 2.82
N GLU A 12 13.54 12.39 3.75
CA GLU A 12 12.48 12.46 4.76
C GLU A 12 11.10 12.57 4.12
N GLY A 13 10.93 13.42 3.11
CA GLY A 13 9.65 13.54 2.39
C GLY A 13 9.21 12.23 1.71
N LYS A 14 10.17 11.44 1.21
CA LYS A 14 9.89 10.13 0.60
C LYS A 14 9.47 9.10 1.63
N GLU A 15 10.12 9.08 2.80
CA GLU A 15 9.74 8.17 3.89
C GLU A 15 8.37 8.49 4.45
N LEU A 16 8.07 9.77 4.67
CA LEU A 16 6.78 10.21 5.18
C LEU A 16 5.64 9.81 4.23
N LEU A 17 5.89 9.81 2.92
CA LEU A 17 4.95 9.29 1.93
C LEU A 17 4.87 7.75 1.95
N ALA A 18 5.99 7.05 2.16
CA ALA A 18 6.00 5.59 2.29
C ALA A 18 5.16 5.14 3.49
N ASP A 19 5.30 5.81 4.63
CA ASP A 19 4.55 5.51 5.86
C ASP A 19 3.05 5.75 5.67
N ARG A 20 2.66 6.74 4.86
CA ARG A 20 1.24 6.93 4.48
C ARG A 20 0.72 5.76 3.66
N PHE A 21 1.50 5.26 2.70
CA PHE A 21 1.09 4.09 1.92
C PHE A 21 0.96 2.84 2.78
N GLU A 22 1.84 2.65 3.76
CA GLU A 22 1.72 1.55 4.72
C GLU A 22 0.50 1.69 5.63
N GLY A 23 0.19 2.91 6.08
CA GLY A 23 -1.05 3.20 6.80
C GLY A 23 -2.29 2.86 5.98
N TYR A 24 -2.29 3.16 4.68
CA TYR A 24 -3.37 2.74 3.78
C TYR A 24 -3.48 1.23 3.65
N VAL A 25 -2.36 0.51 3.54
CA VAL A 25 -2.34 -0.95 3.51
C VAL A 25 -2.98 -1.53 4.78
N GLN A 26 -2.58 -1.07 5.97
CA GLN A 26 -3.12 -1.56 7.23
C GLN A 26 -4.63 -1.29 7.35
N ASN A 27 -5.08 -0.10 6.96
CA ASN A 27 -6.50 0.26 6.97
C ASN A 27 -7.31 -0.60 5.99
N LEU A 28 -6.79 -0.79 4.79
CA LEU A 28 -7.40 -1.63 3.76
C LEU A 28 -7.53 -3.08 4.27
N GLU A 29 -6.44 -3.68 4.76
CA GLU A 29 -6.45 -5.04 5.30
C GLU A 29 -7.43 -5.22 6.46
N THR A 30 -7.48 -4.25 7.38
CA THR A 30 -8.44 -4.26 8.51
C THR A 30 -9.89 -4.23 8.02
N VAL A 31 -10.19 -3.41 7.00
CA VAL A 31 -11.52 -3.37 6.39
C VAL A 31 -11.83 -4.71 5.71
N PHE A 32 -10.85 -5.37 5.10
CA PHE A 32 -11.04 -6.66 4.43
C PHE A 32 -11.35 -7.82 5.35
N GLU A 33 -10.71 -7.89 6.51
CA GLU A 33 -11.02 -8.93 7.50
C GLU A 33 -12.48 -8.87 7.96
N ARG A 34 -13.09 -7.68 7.90
CA ARG A 34 -14.51 -7.47 8.25
C ARG A 34 -15.48 -7.80 7.11
N ILE A 35 -15.02 -7.79 5.86
CA ILE A 35 -15.82 -8.13 4.66
C ILE A 35 -15.61 -9.62 4.30
N ARG A 36 -15.37 -10.48 5.29
CA ARG A 36 -15.41 -11.92 5.05
C ARG A 36 -16.86 -12.34 4.87
N VAL A 37 -17.20 -12.68 3.62
CA VAL A 37 -18.41 -13.42 3.30
C VAL A 37 -18.16 -14.86 3.73
N ASP A 38 -18.19 -15.11 5.04
CA ASP A 38 -17.95 -16.44 5.64
C ASP A 38 -19.12 -17.41 5.39
N THR A 39 -20.19 -16.94 4.75
CA THR A 39 -21.36 -17.76 4.43
C THR A 39 -21.35 -18.07 2.94
N PRO A 40 -21.20 -19.34 2.52
CA PRO A 40 -21.49 -19.75 1.16
C PRO A 40 -22.90 -19.26 0.80
N VAL A 41 -23.03 -18.63 -0.37
CA VAL A 41 -24.33 -18.10 -0.84
C VAL A 41 -25.37 -19.23 -1.04
N ASP A 42 -24.95 -20.49 -0.99
CA ASP A 42 -25.83 -21.67 -0.91
C ASP A 42 -26.42 -21.91 0.50
N GLY A 43 -26.38 -20.94 1.40
CA GLY A 43 -27.22 -20.92 2.60
C GLY A 43 -28.71 -20.87 2.21
N PRO A 44 -29.61 -21.51 2.98
CA PRO A 44 -31.03 -21.69 2.61
C PRO A 44 -31.84 -20.39 2.44
N VAL A 45 -31.25 -19.23 2.73
CA VAL A 45 -31.93 -17.94 2.86
C VAL A 45 -31.71 -17.02 1.65
N TRP A 46 -30.58 -17.14 0.93
CA TRP A 46 -30.27 -16.23 -0.18
C TRP A 46 -29.80 -16.98 -1.43
N THR A 47 -30.76 -17.43 -2.25
CA THR A 47 -30.49 -18.20 -3.46
C THR A 47 -30.85 -17.43 -4.74
N GLY A 48 -30.46 -17.98 -5.89
CA GLY A 48 -30.85 -17.46 -7.22
C GLY A 48 -29.83 -16.53 -7.87
N SER A 49 -30.21 -15.92 -9.00
CA SER A 49 -29.30 -15.16 -9.88
C SER A 49 -28.75 -13.89 -9.24
N ALA A 50 -29.54 -13.22 -8.38
CA ALA A 50 -29.08 -12.05 -7.63
C ALA A 50 -27.96 -12.42 -6.63
N ALA A 51 -28.08 -13.57 -5.99
CA ALA A 51 -27.11 -14.08 -5.03
C ALA A 51 -25.76 -14.41 -5.72
N ARG A 52 -25.81 -15.09 -6.88
CA ARG A 52 -24.61 -15.35 -7.70
C ARG A 52 -23.93 -14.09 -8.23
N ARG A 53 -24.71 -13.08 -8.64
CA ARG A 53 -24.15 -11.78 -9.08
C ARG A 53 -23.42 -11.08 -7.95
N PHE A 54 -24.03 -11.05 -6.76
CA PHE A 54 -23.39 -10.50 -5.58
C PHE A 54 -22.08 -11.22 -5.24
N GLU A 55 -22.06 -12.55 -5.28
CA GLU A 55 -20.85 -13.34 -5.05
C GLU A 55 -19.75 -12.99 -6.05
N SER A 56 -20.07 -12.97 -7.34
CA SER A 56 -19.14 -12.58 -8.40
C SER A 56 -18.58 -11.18 -8.17
N ASP A 57 -19.43 -10.22 -7.84
CA ASP A 57 -19.03 -8.84 -7.58
C ASP A 57 -18.16 -8.74 -6.32
N ALA A 58 -18.47 -9.50 -5.27
CA ALA A 58 -17.70 -9.53 -4.03
C ALA A 58 -16.30 -10.12 -4.26
N VAL A 59 -16.20 -11.21 -5.03
CA VAL A 59 -14.93 -11.83 -5.41
C VAL A 59 -14.10 -10.86 -6.25
N GLN A 60 -14.70 -10.19 -7.23
CA GLN A 60 -14.00 -9.22 -8.07
C GLN A 60 -13.48 -8.05 -7.24
N ARG A 61 -14.32 -7.44 -6.39
CA ARG A 61 -13.91 -6.33 -5.51
C ARG A 61 -12.77 -6.75 -4.59
N ARG A 62 -12.81 -7.97 -4.03
CA ARG A 62 -11.72 -8.49 -3.19
C ARG A 62 -10.41 -8.62 -3.99
N SER A 63 -10.47 -9.05 -5.24
CA SER A 63 -9.31 -9.13 -6.13
C SER A 63 -8.73 -7.73 -6.42
N ASP A 64 -9.57 -6.78 -6.82
CA ASP A 64 -9.15 -5.41 -7.14
C ASP A 64 -8.48 -4.73 -5.94
N LEU A 65 -8.99 -5.01 -4.75
CA LEU A 65 -8.48 -4.45 -3.52
C LEU A 65 -7.20 -5.12 -3.03
N THR A 66 -7.05 -6.42 -3.23
CA THR A 66 -5.76 -7.12 -3.04
C THR A 66 -4.68 -6.48 -3.93
N ARG A 67 -5.02 -6.22 -5.20
CA ARG A 67 -4.11 -5.54 -6.13
C ARG A 67 -3.74 -4.13 -5.65
N LEU A 68 -4.70 -3.38 -5.11
CA LEU A 68 -4.45 -2.05 -4.57
C LEU A 68 -3.46 -2.10 -3.38
N VAL A 69 -3.64 -3.07 -2.47
CA VAL A 69 -2.71 -3.30 -1.35
C VAL A 69 -1.29 -3.57 -1.85
N GLU A 70 -1.15 -4.45 -2.85
CA GLU A 70 0.15 -4.75 -3.46
C GLU A 70 0.80 -3.51 -4.08
N GLN A 71 0.02 -2.70 -4.81
CA GLN A 71 0.49 -1.46 -5.41
C GLN A 71 0.95 -0.44 -4.36
N CYS A 72 0.23 -0.32 -3.23
CA CYS A 72 0.65 0.55 -2.13
C CYS A 72 1.96 0.05 -1.49
N ARG A 73 2.11 -1.27 -1.29
CA ARG A 73 3.36 -1.88 -0.78
C ARG A 73 4.53 -1.63 -1.72
N GLU A 74 4.33 -1.82 -3.01
CA GLU A 74 5.36 -1.56 -4.03
C GLU A 74 5.77 -0.08 -4.02
N ALA A 75 4.79 0.83 -4.00
CA ALA A 75 5.06 2.27 -3.92
C ALA A 75 5.85 2.65 -2.65
N ALA A 76 5.46 2.15 -1.49
CA ALA A 76 6.18 2.37 -0.23
C ALA A 76 7.63 1.85 -0.32
N GLY A 77 7.83 0.64 -0.84
CA GLY A 77 9.16 0.06 -1.04
C GLY A 77 10.02 0.87 -2.01
N ASN A 78 9.43 1.38 -3.10
CA ASN A 78 10.12 2.24 -4.05
C ASN A 78 10.57 3.55 -3.39
N LEU A 79 9.68 4.19 -2.62
CA LEU A 79 9.97 5.43 -1.90
C LEU A 79 11.10 5.25 -0.90
N ARG A 80 11.10 4.17 -0.12
CA ARG A 80 12.18 3.86 0.84
C ARG A 80 13.52 3.62 0.16
N ARG A 81 13.53 2.88 -0.95
CA ARG A 81 14.75 2.69 -1.76
C ARG A 81 15.30 4.02 -2.28
N THR A 82 14.42 4.91 -2.76
CA THR A 82 14.84 6.25 -3.19
C THR A 82 15.36 7.09 -2.02
N ALA A 83 14.71 7.04 -0.85
CA ALA A 83 15.17 7.75 0.34
C ALA A 83 16.57 7.30 0.80
N SER A 84 16.84 5.99 0.79
CA SER A 84 18.19 5.45 1.09
C SER A 84 19.24 6.02 0.16
N ARG A 85 19.00 5.99 -1.15
CA ARG A 85 19.93 6.54 -2.15
C ARG A 85 20.17 8.04 -1.96
N LEU A 86 19.15 8.81 -1.59
CA LEU A 86 19.30 10.24 -1.31
C LEU A 86 20.18 10.50 -0.08
N ARG A 87 20.10 9.66 0.96
CA ARG A 87 20.99 9.75 2.12
C ARG A 87 22.43 9.39 1.77
N GLU A 88 22.62 8.31 1.02
CA GLU A 88 23.95 7.91 0.53
C GLU A 88 24.60 9.05 -0.29
N GLN A 89 23.83 9.71 -1.16
CA GLN A 89 24.29 10.89 -1.90
C GLN A 89 24.61 12.08 -0.98
N ALA A 90 23.77 12.32 0.04
CA ALA A 90 23.99 13.38 1.01
C ALA A 90 25.28 13.16 1.82
N ASP A 91 25.59 11.92 2.19
CA ASP A 91 26.80 11.53 2.91
C ASP A 91 28.05 11.64 2.04
N PHE A 92 27.96 11.21 0.78
CA PHE A 92 29.03 11.39 -0.20
C PHE A 92 29.36 12.88 -0.42
N SER A 93 28.34 13.74 -0.51
CA SER A 93 28.53 15.19 -0.67
C SER A 93 29.10 15.90 0.58
N ARG A 94 29.06 15.27 1.75
CA ARG A 94 29.59 15.79 3.02
C ARG A 94 31.03 15.42 3.30
N THR A 95 31.58 14.43 2.59
CA THR A 95 32.93 13.91 2.82
C THR A 95 33.84 14.37 1.69
N PRO A 96 34.45 15.58 1.77
CA PRO A 96 35.44 15.98 0.77
C PRO A 96 36.70 15.13 0.95
N LEU A 97 37.18 14.55 -0.16
CA LEU A 97 38.49 13.91 -0.27
C LEU A 97 39.62 14.92 0.00
#